data_AF-A0A1U8EJD3-F1
#
_entry.id   AF-A0A1U8EJD3-F1
#
_cell.length_a   1.000
_cell.length_b   1.000
_cell.length_c   1.000
_cell.angle_alpha   90.00
_cell.angle_beta   90.00
_cell.angle_gamma   90.00
#
_symmetry.space_group_name_H-M   'P 1'
#
loop_
_entity.id
_entity.type
_entity.pdbx_description
1 polymer ?
#
loop_
_entity_poly.entity_id
_entity_poly.type
_entity_poly.pdbx_seq_one_letter_code
_entity_poly.pdbx_strand_id
1 'polypeptide(L)'
;MTGYRFHPTNKELLKYLLGFAINKPLPQQYQFMQLVNLYADKEPWEIFDSTNNQTGYVITQHNKEKEQHIRVKGTVGINGTWKLQGKVNEMFDDKGKLMRYVKNLKYNRTIKNLQTTLTATG
;
A
#
# COMPACT_ATOMS: atom_id res chain seq x y z
N MET A 1 -22.80 20.62 -7.50
CA MET A 1 -22.35 20.62 -6.09
C MET A 1 -20.94 20.08 -6.04
N THR A 2 -19.95 20.94 -5.82
CA THR A 2 -18.55 20.56 -5.73
C THR A 2 -18.28 20.07 -4.31
N GLY A 3 -18.29 18.74 -4.11
CA GLY A 3 -18.09 18.12 -2.81
C GLY A 3 -16.62 18.14 -2.40
N TYR A 4 -16.33 18.58 -1.18
CA TYR A 4 -15.02 18.41 -0.54
C TYR A 4 -14.67 16.92 -0.50
N ARG A 5 -13.47 16.56 -0.98
CA ARG A 5 -12.95 15.19 -0.93
C ARG A 5 -11.66 15.17 -0.13
N PHE A 6 -11.46 14.11 0.64
CA PHE A 6 -10.18 13.86 1.28
C PHE A 6 -9.14 13.49 0.21
N HIS A 7 -8.26 14.44 -0.11
CA HIS A 7 -7.20 14.27 -1.10
C HIS A 7 -5.91 14.95 -0.63
N PRO A 8 -5.28 14.42 0.44
CA PRO A 8 -4.08 15.01 1.03
C PRO A 8 -2.89 14.97 0.07
N THR A 9 -2.03 15.98 0.19
CA THR A 9 -0.70 16.03 -0.41
C THR A 9 0.25 15.00 0.23
N ASN A 10 1.36 14.68 -0.44
CA ASN A 10 2.40 13.82 0.14
C ASN A 10 2.95 14.35 1.48
N LYS A 11 3.08 15.67 1.61
CA LYS A 11 3.53 16.31 2.86
C LYS A 11 2.52 16.09 3.99
N GLU A 12 1.22 16.20 3.72
CA GLU A 12 0.16 15.92 4.70
C GLU A 12 0.12 14.44 5.07
N LEU A 13 0.20 13.52 4.10
CA LEU A 13 0.31 12.08 4.36
C LEU A 13 1.48 11.75 5.30
N LEU A 14 2.64 12.39 5.11
CA LEU A 14 3.78 12.21 5.99
C LEU A 14 3.50 12.71 7.41
N LYS A 15 2.81 13.85 7.57
CA LYS A 15 2.42 14.36 8.90
C LYS A 15 1.50 13.38 9.63
N TYR A 16 0.52 12.81 8.93
CA TYR A 16 -0.37 11.78 9.50
C TYR A 16 0.42 10.55 9.93
N LEU A 17 1.30 10.03 9.06
CA LEU A 17 2.10 8.85 9.38
C LEU A 17 3.06 9.09 10.55
N LEU A 18 3.74 10.24 10.58
CA LEU A 18 4.67 10.59 11.66
C LEU A 18 3.91 10.75 12.98
N GLY A 19 2.79 11.47 12.97
CA GLY A 19 1.95 11.64 14.15
C GLY A 19 1.42 10.30 14.69
N PHE A 20 0.99 9.41 13.80
CA PHE A 20 0.60 8.04 14.15
C PHE A 20 1.75 7.26 14.79
N ALA A 21 2.95 7.31 14.20
CA ALA A 21 4.11 6.57 14.69
C ALA A 21 4.59 7.02 16.09
N ILE A 22 4.36 8.29 16.46
CA ILE A 22 4.79 8.86 17.76
C ILE A 22 3.61 9.12 18.71
N ASN A 23 2.43 8.55 18.42
CA ASN A 23 1.21 8.71 19.23
C ASN A 23 0.81 10.17 19.51
N LYS A 24 1.02 11.07 18.54
CA LYS A 24 0.52 12.44 18.63
C LYS A 24 -0.96 12.51 18.25
N PRO A 25 -1.73 13.45 18.83
CA PRO A 25 -3.08 13.73 18.36
C PRO A 25 -3.07 14.04 16.85
N LEU A 26 -3.92 13.34 16.10
CA LEU A 26 -4.04 13.49 14.66
C LEU A 26 -5.26 14.36 14.31
N PRO A 27 -5.20 15.16 13.23
CA PRO A 27 -6.37 15.88 12.74
C PRO A 27 -7.54 14.94 12.46
N GLN A 28 -8.78 15.42 12.61
CA GLN A 28 -10.00 14.60 12.44
C GLN A 28 -10.06 13.89 11.08
N GLN A 29 -9.49 14.50 10.03
CA GLN A 29 -9.42 13.94 8.68
C GLN A 29 -8.65 12.60 8.62
N TYR A 30 -7.84 12.29 9.64
CA TYR A 30 -7.19 10.99 9.78
C TYR A 30 -8.19 9.82 9.79
N GLN A 31 -9.44 10.04 10.24
CA GLN A 31 -10.50 9.02 10.25
C GLN A 31 -10.83 8.44 8.86
N PHE A 32 -10.42 9.14 7.78
CA PHE A 32 -10.57 8.67 6.40
C PHE A 32 -9.46 7.70 5.95
N MET A 33 -8.47 7.43 6.81
CA MET A 33 -7.43 6.43 6.58
C MET A 33 -7.72 5.15 7.36
N GLN A 34 -7.40 3.99 6.77
CA GLN A 34 -7.55 2.70 7.43
C GLN A 34 -6.19 2.17 7.93
N LEU A 35 -6.17 1.53 9.11
CA LEU A 35 -5.01 0.78 9.58
C LEU A 35 -5.13 -0.68 9.13
N VAL A 36 -4.34 -1.06 8.13
CA VAL A 36 -4.43 -2.39 7.49
C VAL A 36 -3.01 -2.89 7.17
N ASN A 37 -2.76 -4.18 7.37
CA ASN A 37 -1.53 -4.80 6.86
C ASN A 37 -1.64 -5.03 5.35
N LEU A 38 -1.00 -4.16 4.56
CA LEU A 38 -1.02 -4.20 3.10
C LEU A 38 -0.27 -5.41 2.51
N TYR A 39 0.57 -6.07 3.31
CA TYR A 39 1.41 -7.20 2.88
C TYR A 39 0.92 -8.55 3.40
N ALA A 40 -0.33 -8.61 3.87
CA ALA A 40 -0.95 -9.83 4.37
C ALA A 40 -1.75 -10.54 3.27
N ASP A 41 -2.68 -11.40 3.71
CA ASP A 41 -3.44 -12.31 2.86
C ASP A 41 -4.64 -11.64 2.15
N LYS A 42 -4.92 -10.36 2.44
CA LYS A 42 -5.97 -9.60 1.76
C LYS A 42 -5.49 -9.08 0.41
N GLU A 43 -6.32 -9.22 -0.60
CA GLU A 43 -6.09 -8.67 -1.92
C GLU A 43 -6.40 -7.16 -1.96
N PRO A 44 -5.81 -6.38 -2.89
CA PRO A 44 -6.00 -4.92 -2.89
C PRO A 44 -7.46 -4.47 -2.98
N TRP A 45 -8.29 -5.09 -3.82
CA TRP A 45 -9.71 -4.73 -3.91
C TRP A 45 -10.47 -5.05 -2.61
N GLU A 46 -10.10 -6.10 -1.86
CA GLU A 46 -10.71 -6.36 -0.54
C GLU A 46 -10.37 -5.28 0.50
N ILE A 47 -9.28 -4.55 0.29
CA ILE A 47 -8.88 -3.42 1.14
C ILE A 47 -9.58 -2.14 0.66
N PHE A 48 -9.52 -1.85 -0.64
CA PHE A 48 -9.91 -0.55 -1.20
C PHE A 48 -11.37 -0.46 -1.67
N ASP A 49 -12.06 -1.56 -1.98
CA ASP A 49 -13.47 -1.55 -2.42
C ASP A 49 -14.44 -1.07 -1.32
N SER A 50 -14.00 -1.11 -0.06
CA SER A 50 -14.77 -0.56 1.07
C SER A 50 -14.92 0.98 1.01
N THR A 51 -14.21 1.64 0.10
CA THR A 51 -14.23 3.10 -0.03
C THR A 51 -15.05 3.52 -1.26
N ASN A 52 -16.09 4.34 -1.09
CA ASN A 52 -16.85 4.95 -2.19
C ASN A 52 -16.03 6.01 -2.99
N ASN A 53 -14.70 5.99 -2.87
CA ASN A 53 -13.78 6.97 -3.41
C ASN A 53 -12.87 6.31 -4.46
N GLN A 54 -12.44 7.09 -5.45
CA GLN A 54 -11.45 6.65 -6.45
C GLN A 54 -10.05 6.41 -5.87
N THR A 55 -9.79 6.85 -4.62
CA THR A 55 -8.50 6.71 -3.95
C THR A 55 -8.74 6.42 -2.48
N GLY A 56 -8.19 5.30 -2.00
CA GLY A 56 -8.16 4.94 -0.58
C GLY A 56 -6.78 5.20 0.03
N TYR A 57 -6.75 5.51 1.32
CA TYR A 57 -5.53 5.77 2.07
C TYR A 57 -5.41 4.77 3.21
N VAL A 58 -4.26 4.10 3.29
CA VAL A 58 -4.00 3.09 4.33
C VAL A 58 -2.68 3.37 5.03
N ILE A 59 -2.65 3.06 6.32
CA ILE A 59 -1.43 2.95 7.10
C ILE A 59 -1.17 1.48 7.32
N THR A 60 0.01 1.03 6.91
CA THR A 60 0.46 -0.35 7.09
C THR A 60 1.70 -0.37 7.95
N GLN A 61 1.82 -1.41 8.77
CA GLN A 61 3.09 -1.72 9.40
C GLN A 61 4.13 -2.00 8.31
N HIS A 62 5.33 -1.45 8.53
CA HIS A 62 6.47 -1.78 7.67
C HIS A 62 6.85 -3.24 7.93
N ASN A 63 6.81 -4.07 6.90
CA ASN A 63 7.20 -5.48 7.02
C ASN A 63 8.70 -5.50 7.38
N LYS A 64 9.03 -5.85 8.63
CA LYS A 64 10.41 -6.13 9.03
C LYS A 64 10.76 -7.51 8.45
N GLU A 65 12.01 -7.68 8.03
CA GLU A 65 12.51 -9.03 7.70
C GLU A 65 12.18 -9.96 8.87
N LYS A 66 11.54 -11.10 8.57
CA LYS A 66 11.52 -12.19 9.54
C LYS A 66 12.96 -12.70 9.66
N GLU A 67 13.33 -13.19 10.84
CA GLU A 67 14.68 -13.66 11.21
C GLU A 67 15.27 -14.75 10.29
N GLN A 68 14.48 -15.28 9.37
CA GLN A 68 14.90 -16.17 8.31
C GLN A 68 14.93 -15.36 7.03
N HIS A 69 16.11 -15.15 6.43
CA HIS A 69 16.53 -14.35 5.26
C HIS A 69 15.67 -14.41 3.96
N ILE A 70 14.37 -14.59 4.07
CA ILE A 70 13.38 -14.56 3.01
C ILE A 70 12.83 -13.14 3.01
N ARG A 71 13.36 -12.30 2.11
CA ARG A 71 12.64 -11.08 1.71
C ARG A 71 11.26 -11.53 1.26
N VAL A 72 10.23 -11.31 2.08
CA VAL A 72 8.85 -11.45 1.63
C VAL A 72 8.71 -10.46 0.48
N LYS A 73 8.66 -11.01 -0.73
CA LYS A 73 8.91 -10.31 -1.98
C LYS A 73 7.69 -9.48 -2.34
N GLY A 74 7.30 -8.51 -1.50
CA GLY A 74 6.06 -7.75 -1.67
C GLY A 74 4.82 -8.61 -1.92
N THR A 75 4.82 -9.87 -1.49
CA THR A 75 3.74 -10.84 -1.72
C THR A 75 2.49 -10.38 -0.98
N VAL A 76 1.35 -10.44 -1.67
CA VAL A 76 0.05 -10.00 -1.15
C VAL A 76 -1.03 -10.94 -1.67
N GLY A 77 -1.99 -11.27 -0.81
CA GLY A 77 -3.03 -12.20 -1.17
C GLY A 77 -2.48 -13.57 -1.57
N ILE A 78 -3.24 -14.29 -2.40
CA ILE A 78 -2.92 -15.68 -2.75
C ILE A 78 -1.76 -15.75 -3.76
N ASN A 79 -1.73 -14.86 -4.76
CA ASN A 79 -0.76 -14.87 -5.86
C ASN A 79 -0.35 -13.46 -6.34
N GLY A 80 -0.46 -12.47 -5.46
CA GLY A 80 -0.18 -11.07 -5.76
C GLY A 80 1.22 -10.62 -5.37
N THR A 81 1.73 -9.59 -6.04
CA THR A 81 2.98 -8.93 -5.67
C THR A 81 2.95 -7.44 -6.01
N TRP A 82 3.38 -6.59 -5.08
CA TRP A 82 3.69 -5.18 -5.36
C TRP A 82 5.07 -5.04 -6.00
N LYS A 83 5.14 -4.49 -7.21
CA LYS A 83 6.40 -4.18 -7.90
C LYS A 83 6.61 -2.67 -8.01
N LEU A 84 7.85 -2.21 -7.88
CA LEU A 84 8.19 -0.81 -8.12
C LEU A 84 7.83 -0.42 -9.55
N GLN A 85 7.13 0.70 -9.68
CA GLN A 85 6.77 1.31 -10.96
C GLN A 85 7.52 2.63 -11.09
N GLY A 86 8.45 2.68 -12.05
CA GLY A 86 9.26 3.88 -12.30
C GLY A 86 10.31 4.14 -11.23
N LYS A 87 10.63 5.41 -11.03
CA LYS A 87 11.71 5.89 -10.15
C LYS A 87 11.20 6.04 -8.71
N VAL A 88 12.11 5.91 -7.75
CA VAL A 88 11.85 6.34 -6.37
C VAL A 88 11.98 7.86 -6.33
N ASN A 89 10.96 8.53 -5.79
CA ASN A 89 10.96 9.99 -5.66
C ASN A 89 11.46 10.38 -4.27
N GLU A 90 12.19 11.48 -4.20
CA GLU A 90 12.64 12.08 -2.95
C GLU A 90 11.67 13.19 -2.54
N MET A 91 11.43 13.29 -1.24
CA MET A 91 10.62 14.35 -0.66
C MET A 91 11.45 15.09 0.38
N PHE A 92 11.58 16.41 0.18
CA PHE A 92 12.36 17.32 1.01
C PHE A 92 11.43 18.17 1.88
N ASP A 93 11.93 18.62 3.03
CA ASP A 93 11.27 19.66 3.82
C ASP A 93 11.49 21.05 3.18
N ASP A 94 10.89 22.07 3.79
CA ASP A 94 10.97 23.45 3.31
C ASP A 94 12.39 24.06 3.44
N LYS A 95 13.30 23.37 4.15
CA LYS A 95 14.72 23.73 4.30
C LYS A 95 15.63 22.94 3.35
N GLY A 96 15.07 22.11 2.47
CA GLY A 96 15.82 21.28 1.53
C GLY A 96 16.44 20.02 2.15
N LYS A 97 16.07 19.65 3.38
CA LYS A 97 16.53 18.40 4.01
C LYS A 97 15.69 17.24 3.50
N LEU A 98 16.34 16.14 3.10
CA LEU A 98 15.65 14.92 2.72
C LEU A 98 14.82 14.37 3.88
N MET A 99 13.51 14.27 3.69
CA MET A 99 12.56 13.77 4.68
C MET A 99 12.20 12.32 4.44
N ARG A 100 11.88 11.95 3.20
CA ARG A 100 11.46 10.59 2.87
C ARG A 100 11.55 10.25 1.39
N TYR A 101 11.49 8.95 1.11
CA TYR A 101 11.30 8.40 -0.23
C TYR A 101 9.83 8.03 -0.48
N VAL A 102 9.31 8.39 -1.64
CA VAL A 102 7.98 8.01 -2.13
C VAL A 102 8.16 7.01 -3.26
N LYS A 103 7.50 5.86 -3.15
CA LYS A 103 7.56 4.78 -4.13
C LYS A 103 6.18 4.58 -4.74
N ASN A 104 6.11 4.52 -6.07
CA ASN A 104 4.92 4.05 -6.77
C ASN A 104 5.03 2.54 -6.95
N LEU A 105 4.05 1.80 -6.45
CA LEU A 105 4.01 0.35 -6.57
C LEU A 105 2.81 -0.06 -7.40
N LYS A 106 3.02 -1.00 -8.33
CA LYS A 106 1.95 -1.64 -9.10
C LYS A 106 1.74 -3.06 -8.59
N TYR A 107 0.49 -3.38 -8.25
CA TYR A 107 0.08 -4.74 -7.96
C TYR A 107 0.07 -5.57 -9.25
N ASN A 108 0.64 -6.77 -9.20
CA ASN A 108 0.56 -7.76 -10.26
C ASN A 108 0.10 -9.09 -9.67
N ARG A 109 -0.95 -9.67 -10.26
CA ARG A 109 -1.42 -11.01 -9.94
C ARG A 109 -0.85 -12.01 -10.94
N THR A 110 -0.27 -13.09 -10.45
CA THR A 110 0.11 -14.22 -11.32
C THR A 110 -1.09 -15.16 -11.42
N ILE A 111 -1.68 -15.28 -12.60
CA ILE A 111 -2.70 -16.30 -12.88
C ILE A 111 -1.96 -17.54 -13.35
N LYS A 112 -1.93 -18.60 -12.53
CA LYS A 112 -1.47 -19.92 -13.00
C LYS A 112 -2.65 -20.56 -13.73
N ASN A 113 -2.54 -20.69 -15.05
CA ASN A 113 -3.50 -21.49 -15.81
C ASN A 113 -3.35 -22.94 -15.36
N LEU A 114 -4.41 -23.51 -14.78
CA LEU A 114 -4.51 -24.96 -14.61
C LEU A 114 -4.58 -25.54 -16.02
N GLN A 115 -3.48 -26.11 -16.51
CA GLN A 115 -3.55 -26.99 -17.67
C GLN A 115 -4.29 -28.25 -17.20
N THR A 116 -5.58 -28.32 -17.51
CA THR A 116 -6.37 -29.54 -17.39
C THR A 116 -5.88 -30.49 -18.48
N THR A 117 -4.85 -31.29 -18.18
CA THR A 117 -4.46 -32.41 -19.04
C THR A 117 -5.51 -33.50 -18.87
N LEU A 118 -6.54 -33.50 -19.73
CA LEU A 118 -7.36 -34.69 -19.92
C LEU A 118 -6.47 -35.72 -20.62
N THR A 119 -6.01 -36.72 -19.87
CA THR A 119 -5.43 -37.93 -20.44
C THR A 119 -6.52 -38.67 -21.21
N ALA A 120 -6.48 -38.60 -22.53
CA ALA A 120 -7.22 -39.52 -23.38
C ALA A 120 -6.45 -40.86 -23.39
N THR A 121 -7.04 -41.88 -22.77
CA THR A 121 -6.63 -43.28 -22.98
C THR A 121 -7.45 -43.80 -24.15
N GLY A 122 -6.77 -44.18 -25.23
CA GLY A 122 -7.30 -44.95 -26.35
C GLY A 122 -6.45 -46.20 -26.52
#